data_AF-A0A972ARJ2-F1
#
_entry.id   AF-A0A972ARJ2-F1
#
_cell.length_a   1.000
_cell.length_b   1.000
_cell.length_c   1.000
_cell.angle_alpha   90.00
_cell.angle_beta   90.00
_cell.angle_gamma   90.00
#
_symmetry.space_group_name_H-M   'P 1'
#
loop_
_entity.id
_entity.type
_entity.pdbx_description
1 polymer ?
#
loop_
_entity_poly.entity_id
_entity_poly.type
_entity_poly.pdbx_seq_one_letter_code
_entity_poly.pdbx_strand_id
1 'polypeptide(L)' 'MMKKCAMIGCGGIGGYHLGHLVQFKDIIELAGFCDLIPEKAGQFCEKAESGKAYTDYKTMYDEIKP' A
#
# COMPACT_ATOMS: atom_id res chain seq x y z
N MET A 1 7.83 -14.91 -10.16
CA MET A 1 7.89 -13.45 -10.40
C MET A 1 7.10 -12.79 -9.29
N MET A 2 7.71 -11.87 -8.55
CA MET A 2 7.05 -11.14 -7.46
C MET A 2 5.95 -10.23 -8.03
N LYS A 3 4.77 -10.22 -7.39
CA LYS A 3 3.63 -9.39 -7.84
C LYS A 3 3.59 -8.11 -7.03
N LYS A 4 3.35 -6.97 -7.69
CA LYS A 4 3.16 -5.71 -7.00
C LYS A 4 1.74 -5.64 -6.44
N CYS A 5 1.62 -5.08 -5.25
CA CYS A 5 0.34 -4.85 -4.60
C CYS A 5 0.27 -3.37 -4.22
N ALA A 6 -0.82 -2.72 -4.62
CA ALA A 6 -1.16 -1.38 -4.21
C ALA A 6 -2.52 -1.39 -3.49
N MET A 7 -2.67 -0.57 -2.45
CA MET A 7 -3.90 -0.48 -1.67
C MET A 7 -4.49 0.92 -1.74
N ILE A 8 -5.79 1.03 -2.00
CA ILE A 8 -6.57 2.28 -1.94
C ILE A 8 -7.51 2.18 -0.74
N GLY A 9 -7.41 3.13 0.19
CA GLY A 9 -8.14 3.14 1.45
C GLY A 9 -7.30 2.57 2.61
N CYS A 10 -6.76 3.47 3.43
CA CYS A 10 -5.91 3.16 4.57
C CYS A 10 -6.68 3.28 5.90
N GLY A 11 -7.92 2.78 5.90
CA GLY A 11 -8.81 2.72 7.08
C GLY A 11 -8.74 1.38 7.82
N GLY A 12 -9.72 1.10 8.70
CA GLY A 12 -9.74 -0.10 9.54
C GLY A 12 -9.61 -1.42 8.77
N ILE A 13 -10.43 -1.61 7.73
CA ILE A 13 -10.37 -2.82 6.88
C ILE A 13 -9.05 -2.88 6.10
N GLY A 14 -8.57 -1.76 5.57
CA GLY A 14 -7.24 -1.68 4.96
C GLY A 14 -6.14 -2.11 5.93
N GLY A 15 -6.24 -1.71 7.21
CA GLY A 15 -5.26 -2.03 8.24
C GLY A 15 -5.27 -3.52 8.62
N TYR A 16 -6.46 -4.14 8.61
CA TYR A 16 -6.64 -5.58 8.75
C TYR A 16 -5.98 -6.34 7.59
N HIS A 17 -6.26 -5.95 6.34
CA HIS A 17 -5.62 -6.57 5.18
C HIS A 17 -4.11 -6.39 5.20
N LEU A 18 -3.60 -5.18 5.43
CA LEU A 18 -2.17 -4.92 5.50
C LEU A 18 -1.50 -5.76 6.58
N GLY A 19 -2.14 -5.94 7.74
CA GLY A 19 -1.62 -6.78 8.82
C GLY A 19 -1.35 -8.24 8.42
N HIS A 20 -2.09 -8.77 7.44
CA HIS A 20 -1.85 -10.10 6.88
C HIS A 20 -0.91 -10.02 5.67
N LEU A 21 -1.07 -9.03 4.79
CA LEU A 21 -0.26 -8.88 3.57
C LEU A 21 1.24 -8.75 3.86
N VAL A 22 1.64 -8.13 4.97
CA VAL A 22 3.05 -8.06 5.39
C VAL A 22 3.69 -9.43 5.67
N GLN A 23 2.90 -10.49 5.80
CA GLN A 23 3.41 -11.86 5.99
C GLN A 23 3.77 -12.53 4.66
N PHE A 24 3.33 -11.98 3.53
CA PHE A 24 3.52 -12.55 2.18
C PHE A 24 4.62 -11.83 1.38
N LYS A 25 5.58 -11.17 2.05
CA LYS A 25 6.68 -10.42 1.42
C LYS A 25 7.57 -11.27 0.49
N ASP A 26 7.47 -12.59 0.55
CA ASP A 26 8.14 -13.55 -0.31
C ASP A 26 7.48 -13.70 -1.70
N ILE A 27 6.20 -13.35 -1.83
CA ILE A 27 5.43 -13.48 -3.08
C ILE A 27 4.85 -12.16 -3.59
N ILE A 28 4.71 -11.15 -2.72
CA ILE A 28 4.23 -9.81 -3.09
C ILE A 28 5.18 -8.69 -2.66
N GLU A 29 5.24 -7.65 -3.49
CA GLU A 29 5.83 -6.35 -3.18
C GLU A 29 4.71 -5.37 -2.80
N LEU A 30 4.66 -4.95 -1.54
CA LEU A 30 3.75 -3.89 -1.08
C LEU A 30 4.28 -2.54 -1.57
N ALA A 31 3.82 -2.12 -2.75
CA ALA A 31 4.47 -1.10 -3.57
C ALA A 31 3.83 0.30 -3.47
N GLY A 32 2.55 0.40 -3.10
CA GLY A 32 1.85 1.69 -2.98
C GLY A 32 0.65 1.68 -2.06
N PHE A 33 0.45 2.79 -1.35
CA PHE A 33 -0.68 3.00 -0.45
C PHE A 33 -1.31 4.36 -0.74
N CYS A 34 -2.63 4.41 -0.88
CA CYS A 34 -3.36 5.63 -1.23
C CYS A 34 -4.51 5.90 -0.26
N ASP A 35 -4.60 7.11 0.26
CA ASP A 35 -5.73 7.61 1.05
C ASP A 35 -5.85 9.14 0.88
N LEU A 36 -7.07 9.69 1.00
CA LEU A 36 -7.27 11.14 0.93
C LEU A 36 -6.61 11.87 2.12
N ILE A 37 -6.40 11.16 3.24
CA ILE A 37 -5.70 11.66 4.42
C ILE A 37 -4.23 11.19 4.31
N PRO A 38 -3.26 12.08 3.99
CA PRO A 38 -1.87 11.70 3.71
C PRO A 38 -1.21 10.88 4.82
N GLU A 39 -1.51 11.20 6.08
CA GLU A 39 -0.96 10.53 7.25
C GLU A 39 -1.34 9.05 7.30
N LYS A 40 -2.54 8.67 6.82
CA LYS A 40 -2.98 7.27 6.81
C LYS A 40 -2.21 6.43 5.79
N ALA A 41 -1.96 6.98 4.60
CA ALA A 41 -1.11 6.33 3.61
C ALA A 41 0.34 6.20 4.11
N GLY A 42 0.85 7.24 4.80
CA GLY A 42 2.16 7.21 5.45
C GLY A 42 2.29 6.12 6.52
N GLN A 43 1.29 5.98 7.40
CA GLN A 43 1.25 4.91 8.41
C GLN A 43 1.27 3.50 7.80
N PHE A 44 0.69 3.32 6.60
CA PHE A 44 0.74 2.04 5.89
C PHE A 44 2.14 1.77 5.33
N CYS A 45 2.83 2.78 4.80
CA CYS A 45 4.24 2.65 4.41
C CYS A 45 5.11 2.25 5.61
N GLU A 46 4.92 2.90 6.76
CA GLU A 46 5.65 2.58 8.00
C GLU A 46 5.39 1.13 8.43
N LYS A 47 4.12 0.70 8.48
CA LYS A 47 3.75 -0.67 8.87
C LYS A 47 4.24 -1.73 7.87
N ALA A 48 4.27 -1.39 6.58
CA ALA A 48 4.77 -2.29 5.54
C ALA A 48 6.29 -2.34 5.47
N GLU A 49 6.96 -1.29 5.96
CA GLU A 49 8.39 -1.00 5.75
C GLU A 49 8.74 -0.94 4.25
N SER A 50 7.77 -0.55 3.42
CA SER A 50 7.90 -0.51 1.96
C SER A 50 6.84 0.38 1.33
N GLY A 51 6.96 0.58 0.02
CA GLY A 51 5.98 1.29 -0.79
C GLY A 51 6.03 2.81 -0.65
N LYS A 52 5.18 3.49 -1.43
CA LYS A 52 5.05 4.94 -1.46
C LYS A 52 3.62 5.36 -1.09
N ALA A 53 3.51 6.48 -0.39
CA ALA A 53 2.23 7.07 0.00
C ALA A 53 1.72 8.02 -1.08
N TYR A 54 0.44 7.93 -1.39
CA TYR A 54 -0.26 8.74 -2.38
C TYR A 54 -1.57 9.28 -1.83
N THR A 55 -2.02 10.40 -2.38
CA THR A 55 -3.37 10.95 -2.14
C THR A 55 -4.28 10.87 -3.36
N ASP A 56 -3.72 10.52 -4.52
CA ASP A 56 -4.44 10.30 -5.77
C ASP A 56 -4.13 8.91 -6.32
N TYR A 57 -5.17 8.10 -6.52
CA TYR A 57 -5.00 6.71 -6.90
C TYR A 57 -4.54 6.54 -8.36
N LYS A 58 -4.82 7.51 -9.24
CA LYS A 58 -4.42 7.43 -10.65
C LYS A 58 -2.91 7.62 -10.78
N THR A 59 -2.39 8.62 -10.07
CA THR A 59 -0.95 8.85 -9.91
C THR A 59 -0.26 7.60 -9.37
N MET A 60 -0.80 6.98 -8.31
CA MET A 60 -0.27 5.72 -7.79
C MET A 60 -0.29 4.61 -8.85
N TYR A 61 -1.40 4.41 -9.55
CA TYR A 61 -1.54 3.36 -10.55
C TYR A 61 -0.54 3.51 -11.69
N ASP A 62 -0.39 4.73 -12.22
CA ASP A 62 0.51 5.03 -13.34
C ASP A 62 2.00 4.91 -12.97
N GLU A 63 2.36 5.30 -11.73
CA GLU A 63 3.74 5.18 -11.23
C GLU A 63 4.10 3.74 -10.81
N ILE A 64 3.25 3.09 -10.02
CA ILE A 64 3.55 1.80 -9.42
C ILE A 64 3.40 0.66 -10.44
N LYS A 65 2.41 0.76 -11.32
CA LYS A 65 2.02 -0.29 -12.29
C LYS A 65 1.87 -1.65 -11.57
N PRO A 66 0.96 -1.74 -10.58
CA PRO A 66 0.80 -2.92 -9.75
C PRO A 66 0.33 -4.15 -10.53
#